data_AF-A0A7R7I4G9-F1
#
_entry.id   AF-A0A7R7I4G9-F1
#
_cell.length_a   1.000
_cell.length_b   1.000
_cell.length_c   1.000
_cell.angle_alpha   90.00
_cell.angle_beta   90.00
_cell.angle_gamma   90.00
#
_symmetry.space_group_name_H-M   'P 1'
#
loop_
_entity.id
_entity.type
_entity.pdbx_description
1 polymer ?
#
loop_
_entity_poly.entity_id
_entity_poly.type
_entity_poly.pdbx_seq_one_letter_code
_entity_poly.pdbx_strand_id
1 'polypeptide(L)' 'MAAVETAAFLRRASITYLECCVSLMMTHLQREEVATILEQEADMLRRLD' A
#
# COMPACT_ATOMS: atom_id res chain seq x y z
N MET A 1 20.01 2.89 17.84
CA MET A 1 18.85 3.80 17.93
C MET A 1 18.47 4.32 16.55
N ALA A 2 19.37 4.99 15.81
CA ALA A 2 19.10 5.52 14.46
C ALA A 2 18.47 4.51 13.48
N ALA A 3 18.99 3.29 13.35
CA ALA A 3 18.45 2.30 12.40
C ALA A 3 17.00 1.88 12.69
N VAL A 4 16.62 1.81 13.98
CA VAL A 4 15.25 1.47 14.41
C VAL A 4 14.30 2.62 14.09
N GLU A 5 14.74 3.85 14.33
CA GLU A 5 13.97 5.06 14.00
C GLU A 5 13.80 5.22 12.49
N THR A 6 14.84 4.96 11.70
CA THR A 6 14.76 4.94 10.24
C THR A 6 13.79 3.86 9.75
N ALA A 7 13.87 2.63 10.27
CA ALA A 7 12.95 1.56 9.89
C ALA A 7 11.49 1.91 10.24
N ALA A 8 11.26 2.49 11.41
CA ALA A 8 9.94 2.96 11.82
C ALA A 8 9.43 4.10 10.93
N PHE A 9 10.31 5.05 10.55
CA PHE A 9 9.96 6.10 9.61
C PHE A 9 9.60 5.54 8.24
N LEU A 10 10.44 4.67 7.67
CA LEU A 10 10.20 4.06 6.36
C LEU A 10 8.88 3.28 6.35
N ARG A 11 8.61 2.48 7.38
CA ARG A 11 7.33 1.77 7.51
C ARG A 11 6.14 2.71 7.47
N ARG A 12 6.17 3.81 8.25
CA ARG A 12 5.08 4.79 8.27
C ARG A 12 4.92 5.48 6.92
N ALA A 13 6.02 5.94 6.33
CA ALA A 13 6.02 6.62 5.04
C ALA A 13 5.47 5.73 3.91
N SER A 14 5.83 4.45 3.88
CA SER A 14 5.32 3.50 2.90
C SER A 14 3.81 3.28 3.04
N ILE A 15 3.29 3.18 4.26
CA ILE A 15 1.84 3.03 4.51
C ILE A 15 1.10 4.29 4.05
N THR A 16 1.57 5.48 4.44
CA THR A 16 0.96 6.74 4.02
C THR A 16 0.96 6.91 2.50
N TYR A 17 2.04 6.49 1.82
CA TYR A 17 2.10 6.53 0.37
C TYR A 17 1.04 5.62 -0.26
N LEU A 18 0.87 4.40 0.24
CA LEU A 18 -0.16 3.48 -0.23
C LEU A 18 -1.57 4.05 -0.01
N GLU A 19 -1.84 4.65 1.15
CA GLU A 19 -3.12 5.32 1.46
C GLU A 19 -3.42 6.46 0.47
N CYS A 20 -2.41 7.26 0.10
CA CYS A 20 -2.55 8.29 -0.93
C CYS A 20 -2.88 7.70 -2.30
N CYS A 21 -2.21 6.61 -2.69
CA CYS A 21 -2.51 5.91 -3.95
C CYS A 21 -3.95 5.40 -3.97
N VAL A 22 -4.42 4.77 -2.88
CA VAL A 22 -5.81 4.30 -2.75
C VAL A 22 -6.79 5.46 -2.85
N SER A 23 -6.51 6.58 -2.19
CA SER A 23 -7.35 7.79 -2.27
C SER A 23 -7.44 8.34 -3.70
N LEU A 24 -6.32 8.35 -4.44
CA LEU A 24 -6.29 8.77 -5.84
C LEU A 24 -7.09 7.82 -6.74
N MET A 25 -6.95 6.51 -6.56
CA MET A 25 -7.71 5.51 -7.33
C MET A 25 -9.22 5.70 -7.17
N MET A 26 -9.69 5.97 -5.95
CA MET A 26 -11.12 6.23 -5.68
C MET A 26 -11.68 7.50 -6.33
N THR A 27 -10.87 8.35 -6.97
CA THR A 27 -11.35 9.53 -7.72
C THR A 27 -11.95 9.18 -9.08
N HIS A 28 -11.61 8.02 -9.64
CA HIS A 28 -11.99 7.60 -10.99
C HIS A 28 -12.35 6.11 -11.10
N LEU A 29 -12.12 5.31 -10.05
CA LEU A 29 -12.50 3.90 -9.96
C LEU A 29 -13.55 3.69 -8.87
N GLN A 30 -14.38 2.66 -9.02
CA GLN A 30 -15.31 2.27 -7.96
C GLN A 30 -14.58 1.60 -6.80
N ARG A 31 -15.12 1.72 -5.58
CA ARG A 31 -14.53 1.12 -4.38
C ARG A 31 -14.29 -0.39 -4.52
N GLU A 32 -15.22 -1.14 -5.10
CA GLU A 32 -15.10 -2.58 -5.29
C GLU A 32 -13.96 -2.94 -6.26
N GLU A 33 -13.79 -2.14 -7.32
CA GLU A 33 -12.71 -2.28 -8.28
C GLU A 33 -11.34 -2.04 -7.61
N VAL A 34 -11.22 -0.98 -6.81
CA VAL A 34 -10.00 -0.69 -6.03
C VAL A 34 -9.68 -1.82 -5.04
N ALA A 35 -10.68 -2.35 -4.34
CA ALA A 35 -10.49 -3.47 -3.42
C ALA A 35 -9.98 -4.73 -4.15
N THR A 36 -10.57 -5.04 -5.31
CA THR A 36 -10.17 -6.19 -6.15
C THR A 36 -8.72 -6.07 -6.61
N ILE A 37 -8.29 -4.87 -7.03
CA ILE A 37 -6.89 -4.61 -7.42
C ILE A 37 -5.95 -4.86 -6.23
N LEU A 38 -6.27 -4.33 -5.05
CA LEU A 38 -5.43 -4.52 -3.85
C LEU A 38 -5.32 -5.99 -3.42
N GLU A 39 -6.39 -6.76 -3.58
CA GLU A 39 -6.37 -8.21 -3.32
C GLU A 39 -5.44 -8.95 -4.28
N GLN A 40 -5.46 -8.60 -5.58
CA GLN A 40 -4.57 -9.17 -6.59
C GLN A 40 -3.10 -8.83 -6.32
N GLU A 41 -2.80 -7.58 -5.96
CA GLU A 41 -1.45 -7.16 -5.57
C GLU A 41 -0.97 -7.89 -4.31
N ALA A 42 -1.84 -8.05 -3.31
CA ALA A 42 -1.52 -8.82 -2.11
C ALA A 42 -1.24 -10.30 -2.43
N ASP A 43 -2.00 -10.89 -3.35
CA ASP A 43 -1.75 -12.26 -3.82
C ASP A 43 -0.46 -12.37 -4.63
N MET A 44 -0.12 -11.38 -5.45
CA MET A 44 1.18 -11.32 -6.13
C MET A 44 2.33 -11.27 -5.13
N LEU A 45 2.23 -10.43 -4.10
CA LEU A 45 3.22 -10.31 -3.02
C LEU A 45 3.43 -11.63 -2.26
N ARG A 46 2.37 -12.41 -2.04
CA ARG A 46 2.47 -13.73 -1.39
C ARG A 46 3.10 -14.81 -2.27
N ARG A 47 3.10 -14.61 -3.59
CA ARG A 47 3.65 -15.54 -4.60
C ARG A 47 5.07 -15.17 -5.02
N LEU A 48 5.55 -14.00 -4.61
CA LEU A 48 6.95 -13.57 -4.74
C LEU A 48 7.79 -14.36 -3.71
N ASP A 49 8.08 -15.61 -4.04
CA ASP A 49 9.22 -16.37 -3.48
C ASP A 49 10.54 -15.87 -4.10
#